data_AF-A0A7S3NWM9-F1
#
_entry.id   AF-A0A7S3NWM9-F1
#
_cell.length_a   1.000
_cell.length_b   1.000
_cell.length_c   1.000
_cell.angle_alpha   90.00
_cell.angle_beta   90.00
_cell.angle_gamma   90.00
#
_symmetry.space_group_name_H-M   'P 1'
#
loop_
_entity.id
_entity.type
_entity.pdbx_description
1 polymer ?
#
loop_
_entity_poly.entity_id
_entity_poly.type
_entity_poly.pdbx_seq_one_letter_code
_entity_poly.pdbx_strand_id
1 'polypeptide(L)'
;GIFILETGFALLYRNEIYDNNDGIIMYDSHCNLNENIIRDNLRTGVIVSGASFPKIENNEIYSNTTAGAMIRDNSECYMNKNKIYENYYQLSIRNMPKWRIKKIV
;
A
#
# COMPACT_ATOMS: atom_id res chain seq x y z
N GLY A 1 3.01 -2.27 -11.24
CA GLY A 1 1.82 -3.04 -11.61
C GLY A 1 0.69 -2.10 -11.85
N ILE A 2 -0.07 -1.77 -10.80
CA ILE A 2 -1.31 -1.01 -10.90
C ILE A 2 -1.08 0.43 -10.41
N PHE A 3 -1.48 1.40 -11.22
CA PHE A 3 -1.42 2.83 -10.90
C PHE A 3 -2.84 3.37 -10.81
N ILE A 4 -3.17 3.98 -9.68
CA ILE A 4 -4.46 4.61 -9.43
C ILE A 4 -4.19 6.06 -9.06
N LEU A 5 -4.60 6.96 -9.95
CA LEU A 5 -4.23 8.36 -9.95
C LEU A 5 -5.48 9.23 -9.98
N GLU A 6 -5.37 10.44 -9.41
CA GLU A 6 -6.28 11.55 -9.66
C GLU A 6 -7.75 11.21 -9.43
N THR A 7 -8.13 10.99 -8.17
CA THR A 7 -9.49 10.66 -7.72
C THR A 7 -10.01 9.29 -8.16
N GLY A 8 -9.10 8.36 -8.46
CA GLY A 8 -9.46 6.98 -8.75
C GLY A 8 -10.15 6.30 -7.54
N PHE A 9 -11.34 5.75 -7.79
CA PHE A 9 -12.02 4.82 -6.90
C PHE A 9 -11.95 3.43 -7.50
N ALA A 10 -11.33 2.49 -6.77
CA ALA A 10 -11.17 1.12 -7.24
C ALA A 10 -11.31 0.12 -6.10
N LEU A 11 -11.86 -1.05 -6.44
CA LEU A 11 -11.82 -2.25 -5.62
C LEU A 11 -10.81 -3.22 -6.24
N LEU A 12 -9.74 -3.49 -5.52
CA LEU A 12 -8.76 -4.52 -5.86
C LEU A 12 -9.03 -5.69 -4.91
N TYR A 13 -9.65 -6.74 -5.44
CA TYR A 13 -10.05 -7.91 -4.67
C TYR A 13 -9.48 -9.19 -5.25
N ARG A 14 -8.79 -10.00 -4.43
CA ARG A 14 -8.24 -11.32 -4.80
C ARG A 14 -7.33 -11.32 -6.03
N ASN A 15 -6.44 -10.33 -6.11
CA ASN A 15 -5.43 -10.26 -7.17
C ASN A 15 -4.06 -10.70 -6.66
N GLU A 16 -3.22 -11.17 -7.58
CA GLU A 16 -1.80 -11.40 -7.34
C GLU A 16 -1.00 -10.37 -8.15
N ILE A 17 -0.19 -9.55 -7.46
CA ILE A 17 0.61 -8.48 -8.06
C ILE A 17 2.08 -8.76 -7.76
N TYR A 18 2.84 -9.17 -8.78
CA TYR A 18 4.23 -9.58 -8.62
C TYR A 18 5.09 -9.24 -9.84
N ASP A 19 6.41 -9.27 -9.65
CA ASP A 19 7.43 -9.03 -10.69
C ASP A 19 7.28 -7.66 -11.40
N ASN A 20 6.95 -6.62 -10.64
CA ASN A 20 6.95 -5.25 -11.13
C ASN A 20 8.05 -4.41 -10.47
N ASN A 21 8.31 -3.22 -11.01
CA ASN A 21 9.14 -2.25 -10.31
C ASN A 21 8.49 -1.81 -8.98
N ASP A 22 7.26 -1.30 -9.02
CA ASP A 22 6.41 -1.10 -7.84
C ASP A 22 5.11 -1.89 -8.03
N GLY A 23 4.56 -2.45 -6.96
CA GLY A 23 3.32 -3.25 -7.02
C GLY A 23 2.10 -2.39 -7.36
N ILE A 24 1.58 -1.70 -6.34
CA ILE A 24 0.41 -0.81 -6.41
C ILE A 24 0.81 0.60 -5.99
N ILE A 25 0.47 1.60 -6.79
CA ILE A 25 0.67 3.01 -6.46
C ILE A 25 -0.68 3.73 -6.45
N MET A 26 -0.96 4.40 -5.33
CA MET A 26 -2.09 5.29 -5.16
C MET A 26 -1.59 6.73 -4.95
N TYR A 27 -2.04 7.64 -5.81
CA TYR A 27 -1.76 9.07 -5.71
C TYR A 27 -3.06 9.85 -5.82
N ASP A 28 -3.35 10.69 -4.83
CA ASP A 28 -4.62 11.44 -4.71
C ASP A 28 -5.87 10.57 -4.96
N SER A 29 -5.90 9.35 -4.39
CA SER A 29 -6.87 8.30 -4.72
C SER A 29 -7.43 7.55 -3.51
N HIS A 30 -8.59 6.90 -3.70
CA HIS A 30 -9.38 6.27 -2.63
C HIS A 30 -9.77 4.85 -3.01
N CYS A 31 -8.98 3.87 -2.58
CA CYS A 31 -9.14 2.49 -3.03
C CYS A 31 -9.35 1.52 -1.86
N ASN A 32 -10.05 0.43 -2.16
CA ASN A 32 -10.18 -0.71 -1.26
C ASN A 32 -9.32 -1.85 -1.81
N LEU A 33 -8.29 -2.22 -1.06
CA LEU A 33 -7.41 -3.35 -1.34
C LEU A 33 -7.78 -4.46 -0.35
N ASN A 34 -8.35 -5.55 -0.85
CA ASN A 34 -8.81 -6.65 -0.02
C ASN A 34 -8.42 -8.03 -0.55
N GLU A 35 -7.89 -8.91 0.32
CA GLU A 35 -7.52 -10.29 -0.03
C GLU A 35 -6.53 -10.40 -1.22
N ASN A 36 -5.66 -9.41 -1.42
CA ASN A 36 -4.63 -9.48 -2.47
C ASN A 36 -3.31 -10.05 -1.94
N ILE A 37 -2.53 -10.60 -2.86
CA ILE A 37 -1.14 -11.02 -2.64
C ILE A 37 -0.25 -10.06 -3.45
N ILE A 38 0.64 -9.34 -2.77
CA ILE A 38 1.54 -8.35 -3.37
C ILE A 38 2.98 -8.71 -3.02
N ARG A 39 3.69 -9.31 -3.98
CA ARG A 39 4.97 -9.95 -3.70
C ARG A 39 6.04 -9.69 -4.75
N ASP A 40 7.29 -9.88 -4.37
CA ASP A 40 8.41 -9.96 -5.33
C ASP A 40 8.50 -8.77 -6.30
N ASN A 41 8.14 -7.56 -5.84
CA ASN A 41 8.36 -6.34 -6.62
C ASN A 41 9.76 -5.77 -6.32
N LEU A 42 10.42 -5.24 -7.34
CA LEU A 42 11.81 -4.74 -7.28
C LEU A 42 11.98 -3.53 -6.34
N ARG A 43 10.87 -2.89 -5.95
CA ARG A 43 10.85 -1.80 -4.98
C ARG A 43 9.78 -2.02 -3.94
N THR A 44 8.69 -1.24 -3.97
CA THR A 44 7.69 -1.21 -2.91
C THR A 44 6.43 -1.95 -3.34
N GLY A 45 5.86 -2.75 -2.44
CA GLY A 45 4.61 -3.48 -2.69
C GLY A 45 3.44 -2.53 -2.88
N VAL A 46 3.16 -1.69 -1.87
CA VAL A 46 2.07 -0.69 -1.91
C VAL A 46 2.59 0.69 -1.55
N ILE A 47 2.35 1.68 -2.41
CA ILE A 47 2.64 3.09 -2.16
C ILE A 47 1.33 3.86 -2.03
N VAL A 48 1.19 4.60 -0.94
CA VAL A 48 0.09 5.55 -0.70
C VAL A 48 0.70 6.94 -0.56
N SER A 49 0.34 7.85 -1.48
CA SER A 49 0.96 9.16 -1.66
C SER A 49 -0.08 10.24 -2.00
N GLY A 50 0.32 11.51 -1.92
CA GLY A 50 -0.57 12.65 -2.12
C GLY A 50 -1.55 12.83 -0.96
N ALA A 51 -2.82 13.01 -1.26
CA ALA A 51 -3.96 13.08 -0.35
C ALA A 51 -4.84 11.82 -0.44
N SER A 52 -4.22 10.64 -0.49
CA SER A 52 -4.92 9.36 -0.61
C SER A 52 -5.44 8.85 0.75
N PHE A 53 -6.59 8.16 0.77
CA PHE A 53 -7.13 7.49 1.97
C PHE A 53 -7.65 6.06 1.74
N PRO A 54 -6.81 5.10 1.32
CA PRO A 54 -7.26 3.74 1.05
C PRO A 54 -7.60 2.93 2.31
N LYS A 55 -8.46 1.92 2.11
CA LYS A 55 -8.64 0.80 3.04
C LYS A 55 -7.88 -0.41 2.52
N ILE A 56 -6.96 -0.92 3.32
CA ILE A 56 -6.08 -2.03 2.97
C ILE A 56 -6.29 -3.11 4.02
N GLU A 57 -6.98 -4.19 3.67
CA GLU A 57 -7.44 -5.20 4.63
C GLU A 57 -7.20 -6.63 4.14
N ASN A 58 -6.80 -7.54 5.02
CA ASN A 58 -6.62 -8.97 4.71
C ASN A 58 -5.66 -9.25 3.53
N ASN A 59 -4.68 -8.39 3.26
CA ASN A 59 -3.70 -8.62 2.18
C ASN A 59 -2.44 -9.31 2.72
N GLU A 60 -1.74 -10.04 1.85
CA GLU A 60 -0.40 -10.56 2.09
C GLU A 60 0.60 -9.76 1.24
N ILE A 61 1.57 -9.11 1.89
CA ILE A 61 2.52 -8.21 1.23
C ILE A 61 3.95 -8.60 1.63
N TYR A 62 4.71 -9.22 0.74
CA TYR A 62 5.99 -9.83 1.11
C TYR A 62 7.05 -9.84 0.02
N SER A 63 8.31 -10.04 0.42
CA SER A 63 9.46 -10.19 -0.51
C SER A 63 9.63 -9.05 -1.52
N ASN A 64 9.13 -7.85 -1.21
CA ASN A 64 9.43 -6.64 -1.98
C ASN A 64 10.78 -6.07 -1.52
N THR A 65 11.62 -5.65 -2.48
CA THR A 65 13.03 -5.33 -2.20
C THR A 65 13.22 -4.11 -1.28
N THR A 66 12.22 -3.22 -1.19
CA THR A 66 12.26 -2.03 -0.31
C THR A 66 11.22 -2.10 0.80
N ALA A 67 10.05 -1.48 0.65
CA ALA A 67 8.99 -1.52 1.64
C ALA A 67 7.86 -2.48 1.21
N GLY A 68 7.23 -3.17 2.18
CA GLY A 68 5.96 -3.84 1.94
C GLY A 68 4.89 -2.80 1.63
N ALA A 69 4.69 -1.87 2.56
CA ALA A 69 3.87 -0.68 2.33
C ALA A 69 4.61 0.60 2.69
N MET A 70 4.42 1.65 1.88
CA MET A 70 4.93 2.99 2.11
C MET A 70 3.78 3.99 2.12
N ILE A 71 3.62 4.69 3.25
CA ILE A 71 2.64 5.76 3.42
C ILE A 71 3.38 7.09 3.52
N ARG A 72 3.04 8.05 2.65
CA ARG A 72 3.75 9.32 2.59
C ARG A 72 2.87 10.52 2.23
N ASP A 73 3.45 11.70 2.36
CA ASP A 73 2.83 12.99 2.06
C ASP A 73 1.62 13.24 3.00
N ASN A 74 0.51 13.75 2.48
CA ASN A 74 -0.72 14.01 3.25
C ASN A 74 -1.70 12.82 3.22
N SER A 75 -1.18 11.60 3.04
CA SER A 75 -2.01 10.40 2.94
C SER A 75 -2.50 9.94 4.30
N GLU A 76 -3.67 9.33 4.32
CA GLU A 76 -4.16 8.54 5.45
C GLU A 76 -4.33 7.09 4.98
N CYS A 77 -4.28 6.11 5.88
CA CYS A 77 -4.63 4.74 5.51
C CYS A 77 -5.30 4.02 6.66
N TYR A 78 -6.28 3.18 6.32
CA TYR A 78 -6.81 2.19 7.24
C TYR A 78 -6.21 0.83 6.90
N MET A 79 -5.33 0.32 7.77
CA MET A 79 -4.72 -0.99 7.64
C MET A 79 -5.20 -1.92 8.74
N ASN A 80 -5.75 -3.09 8.36
CA ASN A 80 -6.30 -4.04 9.31
C ASN A 80 -6.11 -5.47 8.81
N LYS A 81 -5.54 -6.35 9.66
CA LYS A 81 -5.38 -7.78 9.37
C LYS A 81 -4.53 -8.06 8.11
N ASN A 82 -3.57 -7.21 7.78
CA ASN A 82 -2.63 -7.49 6.70
C ASN A 82 -1.43 -8.27 7.25
N LYS A 83 -0.93 -9.23 6.49
CA LYS A 83 0.35 -9.90 6.78
C LYS A 83 1.43 -9.22 5.95
N ILE A 84 2.36 -8.54 6.60
CA ILE A 84 3.46 -7.85 5.93
C ILE A 84 4.78 -8.37 6.49
N TYR A 85 5.52 -9.12 5.68
CA TYR A 85 6.72 -9.86 6.12
C TYR A 85 7.76 -9.95 4.98
N GLU A 86 9.01 -10.28 5.30
CA GLU A 86 10.09 -10.51 4.30
C GLU A 86 10.41 -9.34 3.34
N ASN A 87 9.89 -8.14 3.61
CA ASN A 87 10.35 -6.90 2.94
C ASN A 87 11.52 -6.28 3.73
N TYR A 88 12.35 -5.45 3.10
CA TYR A 88 13.43 -4.73 3.81
C TYR A 88 12.88 -3.82 4.92
N TYR A 89 11.80 -3.09 4.63
CA TYR A 89 10.93 -2.45 5.63
C TYR A 89 9.52 -3.04 5.51
N GLN A 90 8.91 -3.50 6.61
CA GLN A 90 7.51 -3.96 6.51
C GLN A 90 6.56 -2.79 6.23
N LEU A 91 6.71 -1.72 7.02
CA LEU A 91 5.97 -0.48 6.85
C LEU A 91 6.92 0.71 6.92
N SER A 92 6.86 1.59 5.94
CA SER A 92 7.59 2.87 5.93
C SER A 92 6.60 4.03 5.96
N ILE A 93 6.81 4.97 6.87
CA ILE A 93 5.98 6.17 7.02
C ILE A 93 6.89 7.39 6.87
N ARG A 94 6.57 8.30 5.94
CA ARG A 94 7.42 9.46 5.63
C ARG A 94 6.60 10.73 5.41
N ASN A 95 7.16 11.90 5.76
CA ASN A 95 6.59 13.22 5.43
C ASN A 95 5.12 13.40 5.84
N MET A 96 4.65 12.73 6.90
CA MET A 96 3.28 12.89 7.38
C MET A 96 3.12 14.15 8.24
N PRO A 97 2.03 14.92 8.08
CA PRO A 97 1.66 15.93 9.07
C PRO A 97 1.31 15.28 10.42
N LYS A 98 1.46 16.04 11.51
CA LYS A 98 1.66 15.61 12.91
C LYS A 98 0.70 14.57 13.53
N TRP A 99 -0.38 14.12 12.87
CA TRP A 99 -1.37 13.20 13.45
C TRP A 99 -2.05 12.36 12.36
N ARG A 100 -2.35 11.07 12.65
CA ARG A 100 -3.43 10.21 12.09
C ARG A 100 -2.99 8.82 11.62
N ILE A 101 -2.46 8.00 12.52
CA ILE A 101 -2.45 6.55 12.32
C ILE A 101 -3.56 5.97 13.21
N LYS A 102 -4.65 5.48 12.60
CA LYS A 102 -5.81 4.97 13.35
C LYS A 102 -5.70 3.49 13.73
N LYS A 103 -4.85 2.71 13.05
CA LYS A 103 -4.47 1.34 13.41
C LYS A 103 -3.35 0.85 12.49
N ILE A 104 -2.31 0.25 13.07
CA ILE A 104 -1.31 -0.54 12.34
C ILE A 104 -1.28 -1.90 13.02
N VAL A 105 -1.15 -2.96 12.21
CA VAL A 105 -1.23 -4.41 12.52
C VAL A 105 -2.65 -4.96 12.52
#